data_AF-A0A975FTK4-F1
#
_entry.id   AF-A0A975FTK4-F1
#
_cell.length_a   1.000
_cell.length_b   1.000
_cell.length_c   1.000
_cell.angle_alpha   90.00
_cell.angle_beta   90.00
_cell.angle_gamma   90.00
#
_symmetry.space_group_name_H-M   'P 1'
#
loop_
_entity.id
_entity.type
_entity.pdbx_description
1 polymer ?
#
loop_
_entity_poly.entity_id
_entity_poly.type
_entity_poly.pdbx_seq_one_letter_code
_entity_poly.pdbx_strand_id
1 'polypeptide(L)'
;MHQKLAFTPWSPLGGGFLTGKYRKDKPMPEGARRTNEEQNFIQIDPEKGYAIVDELEKIANKHKASIAQATLNYLLRKPGVTSVLIGATKPH
;
A
#
# COMPACT_ATOMS: atom_id res chain seq x y z
N MET A 1 -12.44 -1.37 21.20
CA MET A 1 -11.48 -2.48 21.31
C MET A 1 -11.60 -3.08 22.69
N HIS A 2 -12.02 -4.35 22.79
CA HIS A 2 -12.47 -4.94 24.06
C HIS A 2 -11.36 -5.62 24.88
N GLN A 3 -10.14 -5.80 24.35
CA GLN A 3 -9.07 -6.59 25.02
C GLN A 3 -7.77 -5.81 25.33
N LYS A 4 -7.76 -4.47 25.16
CA LYS A 4 -6.54 -3.64 25.33
C LYS A 4 -5.33 -4.11 24.49
N LEU A 5 -5.59 -4.69 23.32
CA LEU A 5 -4.56 -5.14 22.38
C LEU A 5 -4.26 -4.07 21.34
N ALA A 6 -3.00 -3.96 20.95
CA ALA A 6 -2.52 -3.12 19.87
C ALA A 6 -2.31 -3.96 18.60
N PHE A 7 -2.57 -3.37 17.43
CA PHE A 7 -2.34 -3.99 16.14
C PHE A 7 -1.25 -3.26 15.35
N THR A 8 -0.30 -4.03 14.84
CA THR A 8 0.78 -3.55 13.97
C THR A 8 0.72 -4.34 12.65
N PRO A 9 0.00 -3.85 11.62
CA PRO A 9 -0.11 -4.54 10.36
C PRO A 9 1.24 -4.65 9.66
N TRP A 10 1.49 -5.84 9.12
CA TRP A 10 2.54 -6.12 8.16
C TRP A 10 1.99 -6.02 6.72
N SER A 11 2.88 -5.77 5.76
CA SER A 11 2.54 -5.55 4.34
C SER A 11 1.47 -4.47 4.10
N PRO A 12 1.53 -3.29 4.74
CA PRO A 12 0.49 -2.25 4.62
C PRO A 12 0.32 -1.71 3.20
N LEU A 13 1.30 -1.94 2.31
CA LEU A 13 1.28 -1.50 0.91
C LEU A 13 1.01 -2.64 -0.09
N GLY A 14 0.67 -3.86 0.36
CA GLY A 14 0.30 -4.98 -0.53
C GLY A 14 1.41 -5.39 -1.52
N GLY A 15 2.65 -5.55 -1.05
CA GLY A 15 3.80 -5.81 -1.94
C GLY A 15 4.21 -4.59 -2.77
N GLY A 16 3.79 -3.40 -2.33
CA GLY A 16 3.98 -2.14 -3.04
C GLY A 16 2.87 -1.83 -4.05
N PHE A 17 1.82 -2.66 -4.14
CA PHE A 17 0.69 -2.39 -5.01
C PHE A 17 0.05 -1.02 -4.73
N LEU A 18 -0.14 -0.71 -3.44
CA LEU A 18 -0.76 0.52 -2.95
C LEU A 18 0.23 1.70 -2.85
N THR A 19 1.32 1.70 -3.63
CA THR A 19 2.18 2.89 -3.77
C THR A 19 1.84 3.71 -5.01
N GLY A 20 0.95 3.21 -5.86
CA GLY A 20 0.62 3.82 -7.16
C GLY A 20 1.64 3.56 -8.27
N LYS A 21 2.67 2.74 -8.01
CA LYS A 21 3.68 2.39 -9.03
C LYS A 21 3.15 1.43 -10.10
N TYR A 22 2.09 0.69 -9.81
CA TYR A 22 1.43 -0.22 -10.74
C TYR A 22 0.11 0.41 -11.16
N ARG A 23 -0.17 0.46 -12.46
CA ARG A 23 -1.37 1.06 -13.01
C ARG A 23 -2.02 0.15 -14.04
N LYS A 24 -3.33 0.29 -14.17
CA LYS A 24 -4.09 -0.35 -15.24
C LYS A 24 -3.53 0.12 -16.59
N ASP A 25 -3.38 -0.81 -17.53
CA ASP A 25 -2.92 -0.56 -18.90
C ASP A 25 -1.51 0.07 -19.01
N LYS A 26 -0.68 -0.10 -17.97
CA LYS A 26 0.75 0.26 -17.99
C LYS A 26 1.61 -1.00 -17.81
N PRO A 27 2.78 -1.08 -18.47
CA PRO A 27 3.71 -2.16 -18.21
C PRO A 27 4.14 -2.15 -16.74
N MET A 28 4.41 -3.34 -16.20
CA MET A 28 4.93 -3.46 -14.84
C MET A 28 6.31 -2.79 -14.75
N PRO A 29 6.61 -2.02 -13.69
CA PRO A 29 7.92 -1.40 -13.53
C PRO A 29 9.04 -2.44 -13.43
N GLU A 30 10.13 -2.21 -14.16
CA GLU A 30 11.32 -3.07 -14.14
C GLU A 30 11.92 -3.17 -12.72
N GLY A 31 12.35 -4.38 -12.34
CA GLY A 31 13.00 -4.64 -11.05
C GLY A 31 12.10 -4.43 -9.82
N ALA A 32 10.80 -4.18 -10.00
CA ALA A 32 9.89 -3.98 -8.89
C ALA A 32 9.51 -5.34 -8.26
N ARG A 33 9.35 -5.39 -6.93
CA ARG A 33 9.03 -6.61 -6.17
C ARG A 33 8.02 -7.57 -6.84
N ARG A 34 6.90 -7.05 -7.36
CA ARG A 34 5.84 -7.88 -7.99
C ARG A 34 6.17 -8.40 -9.40
N THR A 35 7.29 -7.99 -10.01
CA THR A 35 7.79 -8.63 -11.26
C THR A 35 8.67 -9.85 -10.97
N ASN A 36 9.05 -10.08 -9.71
CA ASN A 36 9.68 -11.30 -9.27
C ASN A 36 8.59 -12.26 -8.75
N GLU A 37 8.40 -13.40 -9.42
CA GLU A 37 7.35 -14.37 -9.10
C GLU A 37 7.48 -14.93 -7.67
N GLU A 38 8.70 -15.21 -7.21
CA GLU A 38 8.96 -15.70 -5.85
C GLU A 38 8.55 -14.67 -4.77
N GLN A 39 8.53 -13.39 -5.12
CA GLN A 39 8.16 -12.29 -4.23
C GLN A 39 6.70 -11.84 -4.40
N ASN A 40 5.97 -12.38 -5.39
CA ASN A 40 4.62 -11.98 -5.75
C ASN A 40 3.54 -12.90 -5.12
N PHE A 41 3.65 -13.18 -3.83
CA PHE A 41 2.74 -14.09 -3.13
C PHE A 41 1.46 -13.40 -2.60
N ILE A 42 1.43 -12.05 -2.53
CA ILE A 42 0.24 -11.29 -2.08
C ILE A 42 -0.75 -11.20 -3.25
N GLN A 43 -1.81 -12.00 -3.15
CA GLN A 43 -2.92 -12.03 -4.09
C GLN A 43 -3.76 -10.75 -3.96
N ILE A 44 -4.02 -10.11 -5.09
CA ILE A 44 -4.81 -8.89 -5.21
C ILE A 44 -5.76 -9.09 -6.37
N ASP A 45 -7.06 -8.83 -6.14
CA ASP A 45 -8.04 -8.67 -7.21
C ASP A 45 -7.64 -7.44 -8.04
N PRO A 46 -7.20 -7.61 -9.31
CA PRO A 46 -6.64 -6.49 -10.08
C PRO A 46 -7.66 -5.38 -10.32
N GLU A 47 -8.92 -5.71 -10.59
CA GLU A 47 -9.96 -4.74 -10.88
C GLU A 47 -10.24 -3.87 -9.64
N LYS A 48 -10.49 -4.51 -8.50
CA LYS A 48 -10.70 -3.79 -7.23
C LYS A 48 -9.44 -3.04 -6.80
N GLY A 49 -8.28 -3.66 -6.99
CA GLY A 49 -6.99 -3.09 -6.65
C GLY A 49 -6.75 -1.77 -7.36
N TYR A 50 -6.86 -1.76 -8.70
CA TYR A 50 -6.62 -0.54 -9.47
C TYR A 50 -7.68 0.53 -9.17
N ALA A 51 -8.95 0.15 -8.98
CA ALA A 51 -9.98 1.11 -8.55
C ALA A 51 -9.64 1.78 -7.21
N ILE A 52 -9.10 1.03 -6.25
CA ILE A 52 -8.64 1.57 -4.96
C ILE A 52 -7.44 2.52 -5.16
N VAL A 53 -6.49 2.15 -6.02
CA VAL A 53 -5.33 3.00 -6.33
C VAL A 53 -5.76 4.34 -6.95
N ASP A 54 -6.76 4.34 -7.82
CA ASP A 54 -7.30 5.54 -8.45
C ASP A 54 -8.01 6.45 -7.43
N GLU A 55 -8.75 5.88 -6.48
CA GLU A 55 -9.35 6.65 -5.38
C GLU A 55 -8.30 7.22 -4.42
N LEU A 56 -7.26 6.44 -4.10
CA LEU A 56 -6.14 6.92 -3.28
C LEU A 56 -5.39 8.06 -3.96
N GLU A 57 -5.27 8.06 -5.28
CA GLU A 57 -4.66 9.15 -6.04
C GLU A 57 -5.45 10.46 -5.91
N LYS A 58 -6.78 10.40 -6.04
CA LYS A 58 -7.64 11.57 -5.82
C LYS A 58 -7.46 12.16 -4.42
N ILE A 59 -7.42 11.29 -3.40
CA ILE A 59 -7.20 11.69 -2.00
C ILE A 59 -5.80 12.29 -1.83
N ALA A 60 -4.77 11.62 -2.35
CA ALA A 60 -3.39 12.05 -2.25
C ALA A 60 -3.18 13.44 -2.88
N ASN A 61 -3.74 13.68 -4.07
CA ASN A 61 -3.68 14.96 -4.77
C ASN A 61 -4.33 16.09 -3.98
N LYS A 62 -5.49 15.86 -3.36
CA LYS A 62 -6.16 16.85 -2.50
C LYS A 62 -5.29 17.29 -1.31
N HIS A 63 -4.42 16.42 -0.84
CA HIS A 63 -3.56 16.64 0.32
C HIS A 63 -2.10 16.93 -0.03
N LYS A 64 -1.74 17.07 -1.32
CA LYS A 64 -0.35 17.20 -1.79
C LYS A 64 0.57 16.11 -1.21
N ALA A 65 0.05 14.89 -1.16
CA ALA A 65 0.74 13.71 -0.64
C ALA A 65 0.91 12.66 -1.74
N SER A 66 1.67 11.61 -1.45
CA SER A 66 1.76 10.41 -2.30
C SER A 66 0.65 9.41 -1.97
N ILE A 67 0.36 8.51 -2.92
CA ILE A 67 -0.59 7.38 -2.73
C ILE A 67 -0.14 6.49 -1.56
N ALA A 68 1.17 6.27 -1.41
CA ALA A 68 1.72 5.53 -0.28
C ALA A 68 1.40 6.24 1.04
N GLN A 69 1.61 7.55 1.15
CA GLN A 69 1.25 8.34 2.34
C GLN A 69 -0.26 8.29 2.63
N ALA A 70 -1.10 8.41 1.61
CA ALA A 70 -2.56 8.31 1.77
C ALA A 70 -2.98 6.93 2.32
N THR A 71 -2.39 5.86 1.79
CA THR A 71 -2.63 4.47 2.23
C THR A 71 -2.22 4.27 3.69
N LEU A 72 -1.01 4.71 4.06
CA LEU A 72 -0.50 4.56 5.42
C LEU A 72 -1.33 5.37 6.42
N ASN A 73 -1.71 6.60 6.08
CA ASN A 73 -2.57 7.43 6.91
C ASN A 73 -3.97 6.79 7.09
N TYR A 74 -4.52 6.14 6.07
CA TYR A 74 -5.78 5.39 6.20
C TYR A 74 -5.67 4.25 7.23
N LEU A 75 -4.58 3.47 7.19
CA LEU A 75 -4.34 2.39 8.15
C LEU A 75 -4.13 2.91 9.57
N LEU A 76 -3.32 3.96 9.74
CA LEU A 76 -3.05 4.57 11.05
C LEU A 76 -4.29 5.15 11.73
N ARG A 77 -5.35 5.44 10.97
CA ARG A 77 -6.63 5.92 11.50
C ARG A 77 -7.60 4.80 11.87
N LYS A 78 -7.25 3.54 11.67
CA LYS A 78 -8.10 2.41 12.09
C LYS A 78 -8.03 2.24 13.60
N PRO A 79 -9.18 2.03 14.28
CA PRO A 79 -9.20 1.77 15.71
C PRO A 79 -8.16 0.70 16.11
N GLY A 80 -7.25 1.12 16.99
CA GLY A 80 -6.10 0.42 17.56
C GLY A 80 -5.10 -0.25 16.62
N VAL A 81 -5.00 0.25 15.39
CA VAL A 81 -3.68 0.31 14.75
C VAL A 81 -2.86 1.35 15.51
N THR A 82 -1.76 0.95 16.13
CA THR A 82 -0.87 1.87 16.87
C THR A 82 0.40 2.22 16.10
N SER A 83 0.82 1.34 15.20
CA SER A 83 1.97 1.54 14.31
C SER A 83 1.79 0.69 13.05
N VAL A 84 2.59 0.94 12.01
CA VAL A 84 2.58 0.16 10.76
C VAL A 84 4.00 -0.26 10.41
N LEU A 85 4.21 -1.51 9.99
CA LEU A 85 5.54 -1.99 9.62
C LEU A 85 5.85 -1.67 8.15
N ILE A 86 6.93 -0.92 7.90
CA ILE A 86 7.39 -0.55 6.56
C ILE A 86 8.79 -1.11 6.30
N GLY A 87 8.97 -1.77 5.16
CA GLY A 87 10.28 -2.24 4.71
C GLY A 87 10.89 -1.30 3.68
N ALA A 88 12.19 -1.02 3.82
CA ALA A 88 13.01 -0.27 2.88
C ALA A 88 14.37 -0.97 2.73
N THR A 89 14.92 -1.02 1.51
CA THR A 89 16.21 -1.66 1.23
C THR A 89 17.34 -0.66 0.98
N LYS A 90 17.00 0.64 0.89
CA LYS A 90 17.93 1.75 0.69
C LYS A 90 17.46 2.96 1.50
N PRO A 91 18.37 3.78 2.04
CA PRO A 91 18.02 5.08 2.59
C PRO A 91 17.51 6.02 1.48
N HIS A 92 16.68 6.98 1.87
CA HIS A 92 16.24 8.09 1.01
C HIS A 92 17.23 9.24 1.05
#